data_AF-A0A382SK66-F1
#
_entry.id   AF-A0A382SK66-F1
#
_cell.length_a   1.000
_cell.length_b   1.000
_cell.length_c   1.000
_cell.angle_alpha   90.00
_cell.angle_beta   90.00
_cell.angle_gamma   90.00
#
_symmetry.space_group_name_H-M   'P 1'
#
loop_
_entity.id
_entity.type
_entity.pdbx_description
1 polymer ?
#
loop_
_entity_poly.entity_id
_entity_poly.type
_entity_poly.pdbx_seq_one_letter_code
_entity_poly.pdbx_strand_id
1 'polypeptide(L)' 'MRTPNEQNPYLVETKNGQILKFSRIDADNEAVSKQLDGDDVEVFHDGKLQYKLHGIEQGKLF' A
#
# COMPACT_ATOMS: atom_id res chain seq x y z
N MET A 1 16.74 -20.93 -17.09
CA MET A 1 15.84 -19.97 -17.78
C MET A 1 15.24 -19.09 -16.69
N ARG A 2 15.59 -17.79 -16.60
CA ARG A 2 14.87 -16.85 -15.74
C ARG A 2 13.86 -16.15 -16.64
N THR A 3 12.58 -16.35 -16.38
CA THR A 3 11.47 -15.70 -17.07
C THR A 3 11.62 -14.18 -16.91
N PRO A 4 11.72 -13.41 -18.00
CA PRO A 4 11.71 -11.96 -17.90
C PRO A 4 10.27 -11.54 -17.59
N ASN A 5 10.10 -10.71 -16.55
CA ASN A 5 8.86 -10.08 -16.13
C ASN A 5 7.97 -10.86 -15.15
N GLU A 6 8.54 -11.39 -14.07
CA GLU A 6 7.78 -11.35 -12.81
C GLU A 6 7.60 -9.88 -12.46
N GLN A 7 6.47 -9.30 -12.89
CA GLN A 7 6.01 -8.01 -12.41
C GLN A 7 5.73 -8.20 -10.91
N ASN A 8 6.74 -7.93 -10.09
CA ASN A 8 6.63 -8.15 -8.66
C ASN A 8 5.49 -7.28 -8.14
N PRO A 9 4.46 -7.87 -7.52
CA PRO A 9 3.32 -7.11 -7.06
C PRO A 9 3.75 -6.09 -6.01
N TYR A 10 3.04 -4.98 -5.98
CA TYR A 10 3.03 -4.07 -4.85
C TYR A 10 2.29 -4.73 -3.70
N LEU A 11 2.92 -4.78 -2.53
CA LEU A 11 2.35 -5.29 -1.30
C LEU A 11 1.99 -4.10 -0.42
N VAL A 12 0.70 -3.90 -0.19
CA VAL A 12 0.16 -2.86 0.68
C VAL A 12 -0.12 -3.53 2.03
N GLU A 13 0.74 -3.30 3.00
CA GLU A 13 0.60 -3.82 4.35
C GLU A 13 -0.10 -2.79 5.23
N THR A 14 -1.10 -3.22 5.98
CA THR A 14 -1.86 -2.38 6.91
C THR A 14 -2.05 -3.12 8.22
N LYS A 15 -2.44 -2.42 9.29
CA LYS A 15 -2.80 -3.05 10.57
C LYS A 15 -3.93 -4.09 10.45
N ASN A 16 -4.77 -3.96 9.41
CA ASN A 16 -5.90 -4.83 9.12
C ASN A 16 -5.55 -6.01 8.21
N GLY A 17 -4.34 -6.07 7.68
CA GLY A 17 -3.86 -7.14 6.81
C GLY A 17 -3.04 -6.65 5.63
N GLN A 18 -2.65 -7.59 4.77
CA GLN A 18 -1.82 -7.35 3.59
C GLN A 18 -2.61 -7.51 2.29
N ILE A 19 -2.43 -6.60 1.35
CA ILE A 19 -3.13 -6.56 0.05
C ILE A 19 -2.08 -6.55 -1.06
N LEU A 20 -2.18 -7.50 -1.99
CA LEU A 20 -1.31 -7.58 -3.16
C LEU A 20 -1.96 -6.90 -4.37
N LYS A 21 -1.24 -6.00 -5.03
CA LYS A 21 -1.68 -5.27 -6.22
C LYS A 21 -0.61 -5.37 -7.31
N PHE A 22 -1.01 -5.66 -8.54
CA PHE A 22 -0.08 -5.77 -9.67
C PHE A 22 0.21 -4.43 -10.36
N SER A 23 -0.55 -3.40 -10.02
CA SER A 23 -0.38 -2.04 -10.53
C SER A 23 0.01 -1.10 -9.41
N ARG A 24 0.95 -0.19 -9.70
CA ARG A 24 1.29 0.90 -8.78
C ARG A 24 0.08 1.77 -8.44
N ILE A 25 -0.74 2.08 -9.45
CA ILE A 25 -1.92 2.94 -9.30
C ILE A 25 -2.93 2.29 -8.35
N ASP A 26 -3.23 1.00 -8.53
CA ASP A 26 -4.13 0.27 -7.63
C ASP A 26 -3.57 0.19 -6.20
N ALA A 27 -2.26 0.00 -6.05
CA ALA A 27 -1.60 0.01 -4.75
C ALA A 27 -1.69 1.37 -4.06
N ASP A 28 -1.49 2.44 -4.82
CA ASP A 28 -1.56 3.81 -4.30
C ASP A 28 -2.99 4.19 -3.89
N ASN A 29 -4.00 3.84 -4.71
CA ASN A 29 -5.40 4.06 -4.37
C ASN A 29 -5.82 3.29 -3.12
N GLU A 30 -5.41 2.02 -3.00
CA GLU A 30 -5.69 1.21 -1.80
C GLU A 30 -4.99 1.81 -0.58
N ALA A 31 -3.73 2.23 -0.73
CA ALA A 31 -2.98 2.83 0.35
C ALA A 31 -3.59 4.16 0.82
N VAL A 32 -4.04 5.01 -0.10
CA VAL A 32 -4.75 6.25 0.22
C VAL A 32 -6.10 5.96 0.88
N SER A 33 -6.87 4.98 0.40
CA SER A 33 -8.14 4.59 1.02
C SER A 33 -7.93 4.17 2.47
N LYS A 34 -6.94 3.30 2.74
CA LYS A 34 -6.61 2.83 4.08
C LYS A 34 -6.07 3.93 4.98
N GLN A 35 -5.27 4.84 4.42
CA GLN A 35 -4.82 6.03 5.12
C GLN A 35 -6.01 6.89 5.59
N LEU A 36 -7.05 7.05 4.74
CA LEU A 36 -8.26 7.80 5.05
C LEU A 36 -9.18 7.11 6.08
N ASP A 37 -9.13 5.78 6.15
CA ASP A 37 -9.76 4.99 7.23
C ASP A 37 -9.05 5.20 8.60
N GLY A 38 -7.91 5.91 8.63
CA GLY A 38 -7.09 6.08 9.84
C GLY A 38 -6.15 4.89 10.10
N ASP A 39 -5.84 4.09 9.08
CA ASP A 39 -4.86 3.01 9.17
C ASP A 39 -3.48 3.47 8.70
N ASP A 40 -2.44 3.06 9.42
CA ASP A 40 -1.07 3.11 8.89
C ASP A 40 -0.92 2.07 7.77
N VAL A 41 -0.26 2.50 6.69
CA VAL A 41 -0.07 1.72 5.48
C VAL A 41 1.39 1.74 5.07
N GLU A 42 1.93 0.57 4.75
CA GLU A 42 3.29 0.40 4.24
C GLU A 42 3.22 -0.26 2.86
N VAL A 43 3.72 0.43 1.84
CA VAL A 43 3.73 -0.08 0.47
C VAL A 43 5.11 -0.61 0.14
N PHE A 44 5.19 -1.91 -0.09
CA PHE A 44 6.38 -2.61 -0.52
C PHE A 44 6.30 -2.96 -2.00
N HIS A 45 7.45 -3.06 -2.65
CA HIS A 45 7.59 -3.53 -4.02
C HIS A 45 8.92 -4.26 -4.13
N ASP A 46 8.93 -5.44 -4.74
CA ASP A 46 10.16 -6.24 -4.89
C ASP A 46 10.85 -6.55 -3.54
N GLY A 47 10.07 -6.70 -2.47
CA GLY A 47 10.60 -6.91 -1.10
C GLY A 47 11.26 -5.68 -0.47
N LYS A 48 11.13 -4.49 -1.09
CA LYS A 48 11.62 -3.22 -0.54
C LYS A 48 10.47 -2.32 -0.16
N LEU A 49 10.55 -1.69 1.01
CA LEU A 49 9.62 -0.64 1.41
C LEU A 49 9.79 0.56 0.47
N GLN A 50 8.75 0.91 -0.27
CA GLN A 50 8.74 2.07 -1.16
C GLN A 50 8.40 3.34 -0.37
N TYR A 51 7.30 3.29 0.39
CA TYR A 51 6.84 4.40 1.22
C TYR A 51 5.87 3.89 2.27
N LYS A 52 5.65 4.73 3.28
CA LYS A 52 4.64 4.53 4.33
C LYS A 52 3.72 5.74 4.38
N LEU A 53 2.45 5.49 4.58
CA LEU A 53 1.41 6.48 4.83
C LEU A 53 0.94 6.28 6.26
N HIS A 54 0.83 7.37 7.00
CA HIS A 54 0.29 7.34 8.35
C HIS A 54 -1.20 7.56 8.29
N GLY A 55 -1.97 6.79 9.06
CA GLY A 55 -3.41 6.93 9.13
C GLY A 55 -3.79 8.37 9.44
N ILE A 56 -4.48 9.01 8.50
CA ILE A 56 -5.11 10.29 8.77
C ILE A 56 -6.53 9.97 9.21
N GLU A 57 -6.72 9.86 10.51
CA GLU A 57 -8.06 9.98 11.05
C GLU A 57 -8.59 11.34 10.55
N GLN A 58 -9.70 11.35 9.80
CA GLN A 58 -10.44 12.58 9.55
C GLN A 58 -10.99 13.08 10.88
N GLY A 59 -10.10 13.64 11.70
CA GLY A 59 -10.40 14.42 12.87
C GLY A 59 -11.10 15.65 12.35
N LYS A 60 -12.43 15.62 12.48
CA LYS A 60 -13.31 16.78 12.45
C LYS A 60 -12.57 18.00 12.99
N LEU A 61 -12.22 18.91 12.08
CA LEU A 61 -11.93 20.30 12.42
C LEU A 61 -13.26 20.91 12.89
N PHE A 62 -13.59 20.71 14.17
CA PHE A 62 -14.62 21.45 14.86
C PHE A 62 -13.99 22.28 15.95
#